data_AF-A0A7W4GYX8-F1
#
_entry.id   AF-A0A7W4GYX8-F1
#
_cell.length_a   1.000
_cell.length_b   1.000
_cell.length_c   1.000
_cell.angle_alpha   90.00
_cell.angle_beta   90.00
_cell.angle_gamma   90.00
#
_symmetry.space_group_name_H-M   'P 1'
#
loop_
_entity.id
_entity.type
_entity.pdbx_description
1 polymer ?
#
loop_
_entity_poly.entity_id
_entity_poly.type
_entity_poly.pdbx_seq_one_letter_code
_entity_poly.pdbx_strand_id
1 'polypeptide(L)'
;MKDKAREIAEQLRSADELRRFAEAQTLTLLCDLAEHYEVDYDQVVEVLAERRVVVGGIGTPAVSEFIGLELAGLLRCPPIVAASKLADALSLKHRHPCLYAAVQEGR
;
A
#
# COMPACT_ATOMS: atom_id res chain seq x y z
N MET A 1 -9.18 15.66 38.15
CA MET A 1 -10.02 15.37 36.96
C MET A 1 -9.52 16.04 35.68
N LYS A 2 -9.23 17.36 35.67
CA LYS A 2 -8.72 18.05 34.47
C LYS A 2 -7.38 17.50 33.96
N ASP A 3 -6.47 17.14 34.87
CA ASP A 3 -5.16 16.60 34.48
C ASP A 3 -5.25 15.22 33.81
N LYS A 4 -6.17 14.35 34.26
CA LYS A 4 -6.34 13.02 33.66
C LYS A 4 -6.93 13.09 32.26
N ALA A 5 -7.90 13.98 32.05
CA ALA A 5 -8.48 14.19 30.73
C ALA A 5 -7.44 14.74 29.73
N ARG A 6 -6.56 15.65 30.18
CA ARG A 6 -5.47 16.17 29.36
C ARG A 6 -4.45 15.10 29.00
N GLU A 7 -4.02 14.30 29.97
CA GLU A 7 -3.11 13.17 29.75
C GLU A 7 -3.68 12.18 28.72
N ILE A 8 -4.96 11.81 28.83
CA ILE A 8 -5.63 10.91 27.88
C ILE A 8 -5.68 11.54 26.48
N ALA A 9 -5.95 12.84 26.38
CA ALA A 9 -5.98 13.54 25.09
C ALA A 9 -4.60 13.56 24.40
N GLU A 10 -3.52 13.71 25.17
CA GLU A 10 -2.14 13.65 24.67
C GLU A 10 -1.77 12.22 24.22
N GLN A 11 -2.20 11.20 24.97
CA GLN A 11 -2.04 9.79 24.58
C GLN A 11 -2.79 9.45 23.30
N LEU A 12 -4.04 9.91 23.17
CA LEU A 12 -4.84 9.70 21.97
C LEU A 12 -4.21 10.35 20.73
N ARG A 13 -3.70 11.57 20.87
CA ARG A 13 -2.98 12.26 19.79
C ARG A 13 -1.75 11.48 19.35
N SER A 14 -0.95 11.01 20.30
CA SER A 14 0.26 10.22 20.02
C SER A 14 -0.08 8.91 19.30
N ALA A 15 -1.16 8.23 19.71
CA ALA A 15 -1.63 7.02 19.04
C ALA A 15 -2.11 7.28 17.60
N ASP A 16 -2.78 8.41 17.35
CA ASP A 16 -3.20 8.80 16.00
C ASP A 16 -2.02 9.13 15.10
N GLU A 17 -1.01 9.84 15.62
CA GLU A 17 0.25 10.13 14.90
C GLU A 17 0.99 8.85 14.52
N LEU A 18 1.13 7.90 15.45
CA LEU A 18 1.73 6.60 15.18
C LEU A 18 0.96 5.80 14.12
N ARG A 19 -0.38 5.83 14.16
CA ARG A 19 -1.23 5.18 13.16
C ARG A 19 -1.00 5.77 11.76
N ARG A 20 -1.01 7.10 11.63
CA ARG A 20 -0.78 7.78 10.33
C ARG A 20 0.60 7.47 9.77
N PHE A 21 1.62 7.46 10.61
CA PHE A 21 2.98 7.11 10.19
C PHE A 21 3.05 5.67 9.66
N ALA A 22 2.44 4.72 10.37
CA ALA A 22 2.38 3.32 9.94
C ALA A 22 1.59 3.15 8.62
N GLU A 23 0.50 3.90 8.44
CA GLU A 23 -0.27 3.92 7.19
C GLU A 23 0.55 4.48 6.01
N ALA A 24 1.28 5.58 6.20
CA ALA A 24 2.16 6.16 5.19
C ALA A 24 3.29 5.20 4.79
N GLN A 25 3.90 4.52 5.77
CA GLN A 25 4.93 3.51 5.53
C GLN A 25 4.36 2.30 4.80
N THR A 26 3.17 1.82 5.21
CA THR A 26 2.51 0.70 4.53
C THR A 26 2.25 1.01 3.07
N LEU A 27 1.80 2.23 2.76
CA LEU A 27 1.54 2.67 1.39
C LEU A 27 2.81 2.63 0.54
N THR A 28 3.94 3.12 1.07
CA THR A 28 5.24 3.06 0.38
C THR A 28 5.66 1.62 0.12
N LEU A 29 5.56 0.75 1.12
CA LEU A 29 5.91 -0.66 1.00
C LEU A 29 5.01 -1.43 0.00
N LEU A 30 3.74 -1.07 -0.11
CA LEU A 30 2.84 -1.63 -1.13
C LEU A 30 3.35 -1.33 -2.55
N CYS A 31 3.70 -0.07 -2.81
CA CYS A 31 4.23 0.32 -4.11
C CYS A 31 5.57 -0.34 -4.38
N ASP A 32 6.50 -0.30 -3.43
CA ASP A 32 7.84 -0.83 -3.61
C ASP A 32 7.81 -2.35 -3.84
N LEU A 33 6.98 -3.09 -3.10
CA LEU A 33 6.79 -4.51 -3.34
C LEU A 33 6.18 -4.76 -4.72
N ALA A 34 5.15 -4.03 -5.13
CA ALA A 34 4.54 -4.22 -6.44
C ALA A 34 5.47 -3.88 -7.63
N GLU A 35 6.40 -2.94 -7.43
CA GLU A 35 7.42 -2.56 -8.41
C GLU A 35 8.49 -3.64 -8.60
N HIS A 36 8.84 -4.38 -7.54
CA HIS A 36 9.94 -5.36 -7.56
C HIS A 36 9.45 -6.82 -7.58
N TYR A 37 8.16 -7.05 -7.36
CA TYR A 37 7.59 -8.40 -7.37
C TYR A 37 7.41 -8.90 -8.80
N GLU A 38 8.07 -10.02 -9.06
CA GLU A 38 8.02 -10.81 -10.28
C GLU A 38 8.03 -12.27 -9.87
N VAL A 39 7.36 -13.12 -10.64
CA VAL A 39 7.39 -14.56 -10.46
C VAL A 39 8.23 -15.16 -11.58
N ASP A 40 9.38 -15.71 -11.21
CA ASP A 40 10.25 -16.39 -12.16
C ASP A 40 9.63 -17.74 -12.56
N TYR A 41 9.62 -17.95 -13.87
CA TYR A 41 8.84 -18.94 -14.57
C TYR A 41 9.61 -19.44 -15.79
N ASP A 42 10.90 -19.68 -15.59
CA ASP A 42 11.88 -20.17 -16.57
C ASP A 42 11.43 -21.44 -17.35
N GLN A 43 10.46 -22.20 -16.84
CA GLN A 43 10.04 -23.50 -17.38
C GLN A 43 8.52 -23.70 -17.55
N VAL A 44 7.69 -22.67 -17.41
CA VAL A 44 6.24 -22.81 -17.67
C VAL A 44 5.88 -22.55 -19.12
N VAL A 45 4.83 -23.24 -19.57
CA VAL A 45 4.20 -22.97 -20.87
C VAL A 45 3.67 -21.53 -20.87
N GLU A 46 3.83 -20.80 -21.97
CA GLU A 46 3.53 -19.36 -22.11
C GLU A 46 2.17 -18.94 -21.52
N VAL A 47 1.14 -19.78 -21.61
CA VAL A 47 -0.21 -19.53 -21.06
C VAL A 47 -0.26 -19.43 -19.52
N LEU A 48 0.76 -19.94 -18.83
CA LEU A 48 0.89 -19.92 -17.37
C LEU A 48 1.91 -18.89 -16.88
N ALA A 49 2.59 -18.20 -17.81
CA ALA A 49 3.53 -17.15 -17.45
C ALA A 49 2.79 -15.97 -16.81
N GLU A 50 3.45 -15.32 -15.85
CA GLU A 50 2.94 -14.11 -15.23
C GLU A 50 2.59 -13.04 -16.27
N ARG A 51 1.40 -12.45 -16.15
CA ARG A 51 1.05 -11.23 -16.89
C ARG A 51 1.24 -10.00 -16.03
N ARG A 52 1.67 -8.92 -16.70
CA ARG A 52 1.67 -7.57 -16.12
C ARG A 52 0.32 -6.91 -16.37
N VAL A 53 -0.34 -6.48 -15.31
CA VAL A 53 -1.68 -5.86 -15.32
C VAL A 53 -1.65 -4.47 -14.71
N VAL A 54 -2.52 -3.59 -15.18
CA VAL A 54 -2.69 -2.26 -14.59
C VAL A 54 -3.84 -2.34 -13.58
N VAL A 55 -3.50 -2.19 -12.29
CA VAL A 55 -4.48 -2.24 -11.19
C VAL A 55 -4.87 -0.84 -10.68
N GLY A 56 -3.98 0.15 -10.84
CA GLY A 56 -4.25 1.53 -10.48
C GLY A 56 -4.93 2.32 -11.60
N GLY A 57 -5.13 3.62 -11.39
CA GLY A 57 -5.65 4.51 -12.43
C GLY A 57 -4.66 4.73 -13.59
N ILE A 58 -5.12 5.42 -14.63
CA ILE A 58 -4.26 5.82 -15.76
C ILE A 58 -3.00 6.54 -15.24
N GLY A 59 -1.83 6.11 -15.71
CA GLY A 59 -0.53 6.63 -15.30
C GLY A 59 0.17 5.83 -14.19
N THR A 60 -0.42 4.73 -13.73
CA THR A 60 0.23 3.77 -12.82
C THR A 60 0.98 2.68 -13.58
N PRO A 61 2.07 2.12 -13.02
CA PRO A 61 2.82 1.05 -13.68
C PRO A 61 2.01 -0.24 -13.75
N ALA A 62 2.35 -1.10 -14.72
CA ALA A 62 1.85 -2.46 -14.76
C ALA A 62 2.59 -3.32 -13.72
N VAL A 63 1.84 -4.07 -12.93
CA VAL A 63 2.30 -4.91 -11.82
C VAL A 63 1.96 -6.38 -12.08
N SER A 64 2.55 -7.29 -11.31
CA SER A 64 2.22 -8.71 -11.41
C SER A 64 0.73 -8.96 -11.22
N GLU A 65 0.11 -9.84 -12.03
CA GLU A 65 -1.27 -10.25 -11.78
C GLU A 65 -1.45 -11.00 -10.45
N PHE A 66 -0.36 -11.55 -9.88
CA PHE A 66 -0.37 -12.29 -8.62
C PHE A 66 -0.17 -11.42 -7.37
N ILE A 67 0.25 -10.16 -7.54
CA ILE A 67 0.62 -9.30 -6.40
C ILE A 67 -0.52 -9.13 -5.38
N GLY A 68 -1.77 -9.12 -5.85
CA GLY A 68 -2.94 -8.97 -4.99
C GLY A 68 -3.10 -10.14 -4.01
N LEU A 69 -2.75 -11.37 -4.44
CA LEU A 69 -2.80 -12.55 -3.58
C LEU A 69 -1.66 -12.56 -2.57
N GLU A 70 -0.45 -12.19 -2.99
CA GLU A 70 0.71 -12.08 -2.11
C GLU A 70 0.44 -11.06 -0.98
N LEU A 71 -0.04 -9.88 -1.35
CA LEU A 71 -0.40 -8.83 -0.41
C LEU A 71 -1.54 -9.24 0.53
N ALA A 72 -2.53 -9.99 0.04
CA ALA A 72 -3.62 -10.50 0.86
C ALA A 72 -3.11 -11.43 1.97
N GLY A 73 -2.16 -12.31 1.63
CA GLY A 73 -1.49 -13.19 2.58
C GLY A 73 -0.72 -12.40 3.65
N LEU A 74 0.14 -11.46 3.22
CA LEU A 74 0.95 -10.63 4.11
C LEU A 74 0.12 -9.76 5.04
N LEU A 75 -0.93 -9.11 4.51
CA LEU A 75 -1.79 -8.20 5.27
C LEU A 75 -2.93 -8.91 6.02
N ARG A 76 -3.08 -10.23 5.82
CA ARG A 76 -4.15 -11.05 6.40
C ARG A 76 -5.55 -10.45 6.13
N CYS A 77 -5.80 -10.06 4.88
CA CYS A 77 -7.07 -9.50 4.43
C CYS A 77 -7.58 -10.19 3.16
N PRO A 78 -8.87 -10.04 2.80
CA PRO A 78 -9.37 -10.56 1.53
C PRO A 78 -8.61 -10.00 0.31
N PRO A 79 -8.43 -10.78 -0.77
CA PRO A 79 -7.70 -10.32 -1.97
C PRO A 79 -8.23 -9.03 -2.58
N ILE A 80 -9.55 -8.85 -2.61
CA ILE A 80 -10.16 -7.62 -3.13
C ILE A 80 -9.78 -6.38 -2.30
N VAL A 81 -9.58 -6.55 -0.98
CA VAL A 81 -9.15 -5.46 -0.09
C VAL A 81 -7.68 -5.13 -0.33
N ALA A 82 -6.83 -6.13 -0.50
CA ALA A 82 -5.41 -5.93 -0.82
C ALA A 82 -5.25 -5.24 -2.19
N ALA A 83 -5.99 -5.70 -3.20
CA ALA A 83 -5.99 -5.10 -4.53
C ALA A 83 -6.44 -3.63 -4.51
N SER A 84 -7.51 -3.30 -3.77
CA SER A 84 -7.96 -1.92 -3.61
C SER A 84 -6.89 -1.04 -2.95
N LYS A 85 -6.26 -1.54 -1.88
CA LYS A 85 -5.17 -0.81 -1.19
C LYS A 85 -3.99 -0.54 -2.11
N LEU A 86 -3.61 -1.52 -2.92
CA LEU A 86 -2.53 -1.36 -3.90
C LEU A 86 -2.91 -0.35 -4.99
N ALA A 87 -4.12 -0.41 -5.52
CA ALA A 87 -4.59 0.52 -6.54
C ALA A 87 -4.58 1.98 -6.04
N ASP A 88 -5.00 2.20 -4.79
CA ASP A 88 -4.96 3.50 -4.13
C ASP A 88 -3.52 3.97 -3.90
N ALA A 89 -2.64 3.08 -3.42
CA ALA A 89 -1.23 3.37 -3.17
C ALA A 89 -0.48 3.79 -4.45
N LEU A 90 -0.63 3.01 -5.53
CA LEU A 90 -0.05 3.32 -6.83
C LEU A 90 -0.61 4.61 -7.40
N SER A 91 -1.93 4.82 -7.29
CA SER A 91 -2.55 6.07 -7.75
C SER A 91 -2.00 7.27 -6.97
N LEU A 92 -1.81 7.15 -5.66
CA LEU A 92 -1.23 8.22 -4.85
C LEU A 92 0.22 8.51 -5.26
N LYS A 93 1.10 7.49 -5.29
CA LYS A 93 2.54 7.64 -5.60
C LYS A 93 2.76 8.22 -7.00
N HIS A 94 2.04 7.72 -8.01
CA HIS A 94 2.33 8.06 -9.41
C HIS A 94 1.47 9.20 -9.98
N ARG A 95 0.25 9.44 -9.46
CA ARG A 95 -0.66 10.45 -10.03
C ARG A 95 -0.80 11.69 -9.16
N HIS A 96 -0.44 11.60 -7.87
CA HIS A 96 -0.62 12.68 -6.91
C HIS A 96 0.65 12.93 -6.07
N PRO A 97 1.80 13.27 -6.69
CA PRO A 97 3.09 13.32 -6.02
C PRO A 97 3.15 14.34 -4.85
N CYS A 98 2.45 15.48 -4.96
CA CYS A 98 2.38 16.44 -3.85
C CYS A 98 1.60 15.89 -2.65
N LEU A 99 0.52 15.15 -2.89
CA LEU A 99 -0.26 14.51 -1.83
C LEU A 99 0.51 13.34 -1.23
N TYR A 100 1.20 12.56 -2.06
CA TYR A 100 2.09 11.50 -1.61
C TYR A 100 3.19 12.04 -0.67
N ALA A 101 3.85 13.14 -1.05
CA ALA A 101 4.84 13.80 -0.19
C ALA A 101 4.24 14.26 1.15
N ALA A 102 3.04 14.88 1.12
CA ALA A 102 2.34 15.28 2.35
C ALA A 102 2.04 14.07 3.27
N VAL A 103 1.61 12.95 2.71
CA VAL A 103 1.37 11.70 3.46
C VAL A 103 2.66 11.17 4.09
N GLN A 104 3.79 11.17 3.36
CA GLN A 104 5.09 10.76 3.91
C GLN A 104 5.57 11.69 5.04
N GLU A 105 5.15 12.95 5.03
CA GLU A 105 5.42 13.94 6.08
C GLU A 105 4.38 13.91 7.23
N GLY A 106 3.39 13.01 7.18
CA GLY A 106 2.36 12.87 8.21
C GLY A 106 1.31 13.99 8.23
N ARG A 107 1.15 14.72 7.12
CA ARG A 107 0.22 15.86 6.98
C ARG A 107 -1.12 15.45 6.38
#